data_AF-A0A444Z0C2-F1
#
_entry.id   AF-A0A444Z0C2-F1
#
_cell.length_a   1.000
_cell.length_b   1.000
_cell.length_c   1.000
_cell.angle_alpha   90.00
_cell.angle_beta   90.00
_cell.angle_gamma   90.00
#
_symmetry.space_group_name_H-M   'P 1'
#
loop_
_entity.id
_entity.type
_entity.pdbx_description
1 polymer ?
#
loop_
_entity_poly.entity_id
_entity_poly.type
_entity_poly.pdbx_seq_one_letter_code
_entity_poly.pdbx_strand_id
1 'polypeptide(L)'
;MGRKKGYVEFDESPPDDFDPENPYKDPVAFLEMREHIVREKWIQIEKAKIIREKLRWCYRIEGVNHLQKCRHLVQQYLDSTRGIGWGKDGRHPSLHGRLITKLIILLKSNTRRSAYVGVLEVDHFNDLDNLFQNNGFKGVYKARTGDAHDGCALFWKDKLFTLLHQEDIEFQRFGLRNNVAQLCVLEARNDKPESETSGLTTVTSSTQRKRFVIGNIHVLFNPNRGDIKLGQVRLLLDKAYKLSEEWGSIPVIIAGDLNSLPQSAIYEFLASSKLDIQLHNRKNMSGQLEIQSNSRVFRSQIGYEASISISRSRQFLHGWTMEELNLAAGAIGVTNLQHHLNLRSAYSGVPGNHGTRDDIGEPLATSYHSKFMGTVDYIWHSEELTPVRVLETLPIDILRRTGGLPSEQWGSDHLALVCELAFANNGTVS
;
A
#
# COMPACT_ATOMS: atom_id res chain seq x y z
N MET A 1 -23.28 0.71 -57.71
CA MET A 1 -21.98 1.03 -57.08
C MET A 1 -21.76 0.06 -55.93
N GLY A 2 -20.78 -0.83 -56.06
CA GLY A 2 -20.55 -1.93 -55.12
C GLY A 2 -19.96 -1.46 -53.80
N ARG A 3 -20.48 -1.98 -52.69
CA ARG A 3 -19.84 -1.91 -51.36
C ARG A 3 -18.51 -2.66 -51.46
N LYS A 4 -17.39 -1.93 -51.44
CA LYS A 4 -16.07 -2.53 -51.19
C LYS A 4 -16.16 -3.20 -49.82
N LYS A 5 -16.02 -4.53 -49.77
CA LYS A 5 -15.65 -5.24 -48.55
C LYS A 5 -14.25 -4.76 -48.19
N GLY A 6 -14.16 -3.78 -47.28
CA GLY A 6 -12.89 -3.46 -46.64
C GLY A 6 -12.51 -4.66 -45.78
N TYR A 7 -11.58 -5.48 -46.27
CA TYR A 7 -10.80 -6.30 -45.35
C TYR A 7 -9.99 -5.31 -44.50
N VAL A 8 -10.12 -5.41 -43.18
CA VAL A 8 -9.20 -4.72 -42.28
C VAL A 8 -7.88 -5.45 -42.47
N GLU A 9 -6.96 -4.79 -43.15
CA GLU A 9 -5.58 -5.24 -43.30
C GLU A 9 -4.90 -4.93 -41.97
N PHE A 10 -4.55 -5.98 -41.22
CA PHE A 10 -3.82 -5.83 -39.98
C PHE A 10 -2.35 -5.85 -40.31
N ASP A 11 -1.68 -4.71 -40.20
CA ASP A 11 -0.23 -4.65 -40.34
C ASP A 11 0.42 -5.46 -39.21
N GLU A 12 1.24 -6.46 -39.56
CA GLU A 12 1.97 -7.30 -38.62
C GLU A 12 3.24 -6.61 -38.10
N SER A 13 3.61 -5.48 -38.69
CA SER A 13 4.80 -4.69 -38.37
C SER A 13 4.53 -3.67 -37.24
N PRO A 14 5.55 -3.27 -36.47
CA PRO A 14 5.48 -2.02 -35.72
C PRO A 14 5.37 -0.83 -36.70
N PRO A 15 4.74 0.29 -36.29
CA PRO A 15 4.64 1.49 -37.14
C PRO A 15 6.01 2.09 -37.45
N ASP A 16 6.22 2.46 -38.71
CA ASP A 16 7.51 2.94 -39.24
C ASP A 16 7.93 4.33 -38.72
N ASP A 17 6.99 5.12 -38.22
CA ASP A 17 7.14 6.52 -37.80
C ASP A 17 7.19 6.71 -36.27
N PHE A 18 7.13 5.63 -35.50
CA PHE A 18 7.22 5.69 -34.05
C PHE A 18 8.66 5.98 -33.59
N ASP A 19 8.85 7.13 -32.93
CA ASP A 19 10.11 7.56 -32.32
C ASP A 19 10.19 7.10 -30.84
N PRO A 20 11.05 6.14 -30.48
CA PRO A 20 11.15 5.65 -29.10
C PRO A 20 11.71 6.69 -28.13
N GLU A 21 12.54 7.63 -28.60
CA GLU A 21 13.14 8.67 -27.77
C GLU A 21 12.16 9.83 -27.51
N ASN A 22 11.18 10.01 -28.40
CA ASN A 22 10.08 10.96 -28.21
C ASN A 22 8.70 10.38 -28.55
N PRO A 23 8.15 9.48 -27.71
CA PRO A 23 6.97 8.68 -28.04
C PRO A 23 5.67 9.47 -28.27
N TYR A 24 5.63 10.75 -27.90
CA TYR A 24 4.43 11.59 -28.01
C TYR A 24 4.51 12.60 -29.17
N LYS A 25 5.59 12.57 -29.95
CA LYS A 25 5.79 13.44 -31.11
C LYS A 25 4.69 13.26 -32.15
N ASP A 26 4.29 12.00 -32.37
CA ASP A 26 3.17 11.63 -33.22
C ASP A 26 2.14 10.80 -32.42
N PRO A 27 0.98 11.39 -32.09
CA PRO A 27 -0.07 10.69 -31.35
C PRO A 27 -0.66 9.48 -32.08
N VAL A 28 -0.63 9.45 -33.42
CA VAL A 28 -1.18 8.34 -34.22
C VAL A 28 -0.21 7.16 -34.19
N ALA A 29 1.06 7.40 -34.51
CA ALA A 29 2.12 6.40 -34.45
C ALA A 29 2.24 5.76 -33.04
N PHE A 30 2.04 6.57 -32.00
CA PHE A 30 2.01 6.10 -30.62
C PHE A 30 0.88 5.11 -30.34
N LEU A 31 -0.34 5.40 -30.82
CA LEU A 31 -1.50 4.53 -30.63
C LEU A 31 -1.32 3.23 -31.41
N GLU A 32 -0.85 3.31 -32.65
CA GLU A 32 -0.58 2.13 -33.49
C GLU A 32 0.50 1.24 -32.87
N MET A 33 1.56 1.82 -32.33
CA MET A 33 2.62 1.08 -31.63
C MET A 33 2.07 0.37 -30.39
N ARG A 34 1.17 1.03 -29.65
CA ARG A 34 0.52 0.44 -28.48
C ARG A 34 -0.37 -0.73 -28.86
N GLU A 35 -1.13 -0.63 -29.95
CA GLU A 35 -1.96 -1.72 -30.47
C GLU A 35 -1.11 -2.91 -30.92
N HIS A 36 0.01 -2.66 -31.61
CA HIS A 36 0.98 -3.68 -32.01
C HIS A 36 1.55 -4.43 -30.79
N ILE A 37 2.03 -3.71 -29.76
CA ILE A 37 2.58 -4.33 -28.53
C ILE A 37 1.52 -5.18 -27.82
N VAL A 38 0.28 -4.69 -27.74
CA VAL A 38 -0.81 -5.44 -27.11
C VAL A 38 -1.06 -6.73 -27.87
N ARG A 39 -1.13 -6.67 -29.21
CA ARG A 39 -1.33 -7.84 -30.07
C ARG A 39 -0.23 -8.89 -29.88
N GLU A 40 1.04 -8.49 -29.88
CA GLU A 40 2.16 -9.41 -29.67
C GLU A 40 2.08 -10.12 -28.32
N LYS A 41 1.67 -9.40 -27.26
CA LYS A 41 1.44 -10.01 -25.94
C LYS A 41 0.28 -11.00 -25.95
N TRP A 42 -0.81 -10.70 -26.66
CA TRP A 42 -1.92 -11.63 -26.83
C TRP A 42 -1.50 -12.92 -27.56
N ILE A 43 -0.66 -12.80 -28.58
CA ILE A 43 -0.09 -13.95 -29.30
C ILE A 43 0.77 -14.81 -28.37
N GLN A 44 1.62 -14.19 -27.55
CA GLN A 44 2.44 -14.90 -26.57
C GLN A 44 1.59 -15.62 -25.51
N ILE A 45 0.53 -14.97 -25.00
CA ILE A 45 -0.44 -15.58 -24.07
C ILE A 45 -1.10 -16.81 -24.71
N GLU A 46 -1.53 -16.70 -25.96
CA GLU A 46 -2.21 -17.81 -26.64
C GLU A 46 -1.25 -18.97 -26.92
N LYS A 47 -0.01 -18.68 -27.30
CA LYS A 47 1.07 -19.68 -27.40
C LYS A 47 1.27 -20.43 -26.06
N ALA A 48 1.32 -19.71 -24.94
CA ALA A 48 1.46 -20.31 -23.61
C ALA A 48 0.26 -21.20 -23.23
N LYS A 49 -0.98 -20.80 -23.59
CA LYS A 49 -2.18 -21.63 -23.39
C LYS A 49 -2.09 -22.94 -24.17
N ILE A 50 -1.67 -22.89 -25.44
CA ILE A 50 -1.51 -24.08 -26.29
C ILE A 50 -0.46 -25.03 -25.69
N ILE A 51 0.69 -24.50 -25.24
CA ILE A 51 1.74 -25.31 -24.61
C ILE A 51 1.24 -25.95 -23.31
N ARG A 52 0.45 -25.22 -22.51
CA ARG A 52 -0.18 -25.75 -21.30
C ARG A 52 -1.12 -26.92 -21.58
N GLU A 53 -1.89 -26.87 -22.66
CA GLU A 53 -2.78 -27.97 -23.06
C GLU A 53 -1.98 -29.21 -23.50
N LYS A 54 -0.92 -29.01 -24.29
CA LYS A 54 0.02 -30.09 -24.65
C LYS A 54 0.67 -30.72 -23.43
N LEU A 55 1.08 -29.92 -22.45
CA LEU A 55 1.65 -30.40 -21.19
C LEU A 55 0.65 -31.22 -20.37
N ARG A 56 -0.59 -30.73 -20.22
CA ARG A 56 -1.68 -31.45 -19.56
C ARG A 56 -1.97 -32.79 -20.23
N TRP A 57 -1.96 -32.83 -21.56
CA TRP A 57 -2.15 -34.05 -22.32
C TRP A 57 -0.98 -35.02 -22.11
N CYS A 58 0.27 -34.53 -22.16
CA CYS A 58 1.46 -35.33 -21.87
C CYS A 58 1.41 -35.97 -20.47
N TYR A 59 1.02 -35.20 -19.46
CA TYR A 59 0.87 -35.72 -18.08
C TYR A 59 -0.20 -36.81 -17.99
N ARG A 60 -1.30 -36.66 -18.74
CA ARG A 60 -2.39 -37.64 -18.77
C ARG A 60 -1.96 -38.97 -19.43
N ILE A 61 -1.16 -38.90 -20.49
CA ILE A 61 -0.69 -40.09 -21.21
C ILE A 61 0.47 -40.79 -20.48
N GLU A 62 1.44 -40.04 -19.97
CA GLU A 62 2.67 -40.61 -19.41
C GLU A 62 2.53 -41.05 -17.95
N GLY A 63 1.45 -40.67 -17.25
CA GLY A 63 1.14 -41.14 -15.90
C GLY A 63 2.31 -40.91 -14.94
N VAL A 64 2.84 -41.98 -14.33
CA VAL A 64 3.98 -41.89 -13.38
C VAL A 64 5.31 -41.47 -14.03
N ASN A 65 5.45 -41.56 -15.35
CA ASN A 65 6.70 -41.25 -16.08
C ASN A 65 6.80 -39.79 -16.56
N HIS A 66 5.79 -38.95 -16.23
CA HIS A 66 5.69 -37.58 -16.74
C HIS A 66 6.90 -36.69 -16.37
N LEU A 67 7.55 -36.93 -15.23
CA LEU A 67 8.71 -36.16 -14.77
C LEU A 67 9.91 -36.23 -15.72
N GLN A 68 10.12 -37.37 -16.40
CA GLN A 68 11.20 -37.53 -17.37
C GLN A 68 10.74 -37.14 -18.78
N LYS A 69 9.58 -37.65 -19.20
CA LYS A 69 9.14 -37.55 -20.60
C LYS A 69 8.51 -36.20 -20.97
N CYS A 70 7.83 -35.54 -20.03
CA CYS A 70 7.18 -34.25 -20.29
C CYS A 70 8.06 -33.05 -19.91
N ARG A 71 9.31 -33.27 -19.47
CA ARG A 71 10.24 -32.23 -19.00
C ARG A 71 10.45 -31.11 -20.02
N HIS A 72 10.54 -31.44 -21.30
CA HIS A 72 10.71 -30.46 -22.37
C HIS A 72 9.50 -29.53 -22.53
N LEU A 73 8.27 -30.05 -22.37
CA LEU A 73 7.04 -29.25 -22.38
C LEU A 73 6.91 -28.39 -21.11
N VAL A 74 7.40 -28.88 -19.97
CA VAL A 74 7.48 -28.07 -18.73
C VAL A 74 8.41 -26.89 -18.96
N GLN A 75 9.60 -27.12 -19.52
CA GLN A 75 10.56 -26.06 -19.81
C GLN A 75 9.99 -25.05 -20.82
N GLN A 76 9.40 -25.52 -21.92
CA GLN A 76 8.72 -24.65 -22.89
C GLN A 76 7.56 -23.86 -22.27
N TYR A 77 6.78 -24.47 -21.39
CA TYR A 77 5.70 -23.77 -20.69
C TYR A 77 6.27 -22.69 -19.77
N LEU A 78 7.25 -23.03 -18.94
CA LEU A 78 7.91 -22.09 -18.03
C LEU A 78 8.52 -20.92 -18.81
N ASP A 79 9.26 -21.20 -19.88
CA ASP A 79 9.87 -20.19 -20.75
C ASP A 79 8.81 -19.35 -21.46
N SER A 80 7.72 -19.97 -21.93
CA SER A 80 6.60 -19.24 -22.52
C SER A 80 5.87 -18.36 -21.52
N THR A 81 5.97 -18.64 -20.21
CA THR A 81 5.33 -17.83 -19.17
C THR A 81 6.27 -16.80 -18.53
N ARG A 82 7.58 -16.86 -18.82
CA ARG A 82 8.54 -15.86 -18.36
C ARG A 82 8.21 -14.52 -19.01
N GLY A 83 7.92 -13.51 -18.19
CA GLY A 83 7.48 -12.20 -18.66
C GLY A 83 6.02 -12.13 -19.11
N ILE A 84 5.27 -13.23 -19.13
CA ILE A 84 3.82 -13.23 -19.37
C ILE A 84 3.09 -13.15 -18.03
N GLY A 85 3.06 -11.94 -17.51
CA GLY A 85 2.13 -11.52 -16.48
C GLY A 85 1.61 -10.13 -16.82
N TRP A 86 0.49 -9.74 -16.21
CA TRP A 86 0.22 -8.31 -15.99
C TRP A 86 1.14 -7.80 -14.85
N GLY A 87 2.43 -8.11 -14.96
CA GLY A 87 3.50 -7.43 -14.24
C GLY A 87 3.84 -6.18 -15.04
N LYS A 88 4.20 -5.11 -14.33
CA LYS A 88 4.49 -3.81 -14.94
C LYS A 88 5.62 -3.93 -15.97
N ASP A 89 6.54 -4.87 -15.72
CA ASP A 89 7.83 -5.22 -16.31
C ASP A 89 7.95 -5.41 -17.84
N GLY A 90 6.88 -5.23 -18.61
CA GLY A 90 6.91 -5.33 -20.07
C GLY A 90 6.31 -4.14 -20.81
N ARG A 91 6.02 -3.02 -20.15
CA ARG A 91 5.57 -1.80 -20.83
C ARG A 91 6.80 -0.94 -21.15
N HIS A 92 6.75 -0.21 -22.27
CA HIS A 92 7.72 0.87 -22.49
C HIS A 92 7.68 1.80 -21.27
N PRO A 93 8.81 2.33 -20.75
CA PRO A 93 8.85 3.18 -19.55
C PRO A 93 7.78 4.28 -19.50
N SER A 94 7.43 4.84 -20.67
CA SER A 94 6.38 5.85 -20.83
C SER A 94 4.93 5.37 -20.62
N LEU A 95 4.69 4.06 -20.64
CA LEU A 95 3.38 3.40 -20.51
C LEU A 95 3.18 2.69 -19.16
N HIS A 96 4.23 2.63 -18.33
CA HIS A 96 4.03 2.40 -16.91
C HIS A 96 3.19 3.57 -16.40
N GLY A 97 2.03 3.27 -15.81
CA GLY A 97 1.32 4.28 -15.05
C GLY A 97 2.33 4.83 -14.04
N ARG A 98 2.64 6.12 -14.12
CA ARG A 98 3.45 6.80 -13.12
C ARG A 98 2.73 6.52 -11.80
N LEU A 99 3.32 5.71 -10.91
CA LEU A 99 2.73 5.52 -9.58
C LEU A 99 2.82 6.86 -8.88
N ILE A 100 1.72 7.60 -8.95
CA ILE A 100 1.56 8.87 -8.29
C ILE A 100 0.87 8.58 -6.96
N THR A 101 1.68 8.69 -5.91
CA THR A 101 1.31 9.04 -4.54
C THR A 101 0.18 8.26 -3.86
N LYS A 102 0.54 7.23 -3.07
CA LYS A 102 -0.42 6.49 -2.22
C LYS A 102 -0.73 7.19 -0.88
N LEU A 103 0.18 7.98 -0.32
CA LEU A 103 -0.04 8.59 1.01
C LEU A 103 0.74 9.91 1.19
N ILE A 104 0.07 10.97 1.68
CA ILE A 104 0.70 12.25 2.03
C ILE A 104 0.33 12.63 3.46
N ILE A 105 1.29 12.77 4.35
CA ILE A 105 1.06 13.33 5.68
C ILE A 105 1.48 14.81 5.67
N LEU A 106 0.61 15.67 6.18
CA LEU A 106 0.87 17.07 6.44
C LEU A 106 1.04 17.25 7.95
N LEU A 107 2.17 17.77 8.38
CA LEU A 107 2.38 18.14 9.78
C LEU A 107 2.40 19.66 9.89
N LYS A 108 1.61 20.22 10.80
CA LYS A 108 1.64 21.65 11.07
C LYS A 108 2.54 21.93 12.26
N SER A 109 3.63 22.65 12.01
CA SER A 109 4.34 23.38 13.07
C SER A 109 3.58 24.68 13.37
N ASN A 110 3.86 25.36 14.49
CA ASN A 110 3.16 26.60 14.91
C ASN A 110 3.33 27.78 13.93
N THR A 111 4.07 27.60 12.84
CA THR A 111 4.25 28.60 11.79
C THR A 111 3.16 28.44 10.71
N ARG A 112 2.81 29.52 10.00
CA ARG A 112 1.73 29.57 8.99
C ARG A 112 1.95 28.65 7.76
N ARG A 113 2.91 27.71 7.79
CA ARG A 113 3.25 26.78 6.71
C ARG A 113 2.96 25.34 7.13
N SER A 114 2.07 24.67 6.40
CA SER A 114 1.93 23.21 6.45
C SER A 114 3.24 22.58 6.00
N ALA A 115 3.76 21.63 6.77
CA ALA A 115 4.95 20.86 6.43
C ALA A 115 4.55 19.50 5.86
N TYR A 116 5.31 19.01 4.87
CA TYR A 116 4.91 17.87 4.04
C TYR A 116 5.85 16.69 4.27
N VAL A 117 5.27 15.52 4.52
CA VAL A 117 5.94 14.22 4.56
C VAL A 117 5.11 13.20 3.77
N GLY A 118 5.61 12.71 2.64
CA GLY A 118 4.93 11.74 1.78
C GLY A 118 5.46 10.33 1.99
N VAL A 119 4.57 9.35 1.99
CA VAL A 119 4.88 7.93 2.18
C VAL A 119 4.36 7.15 0.98
N LEU A 120 5.20 6.36 0.33
CA LEU A 120 4.88 5.80 -0.99
C LEU A 120 5.27 4.33 -1.10
N GLU A 121 4.48 3.57 -1.88
CA GLU A 121 4.99 2.40 -2.60
C GLU A 121 5.46 2.86 -3.97
N VAL A 122 6.72 2.58 -4.30
CA VAL A 122 7.36 3.11 -5.50
C VAL A 122 8.13 2.02 -6.23
N ASP A 123 7.88 1.88 -7.53
CA ASP A 123 8.68 1.01 -8.42
C ASP A 123 9.92 1.74 -8.96
N HIS A 124 9.78 3.03 -9.28
CA HIS A 124 10.85 3.85 -9.88
C HIS A 124 11.18 5.05 -8.98
N PHE A 125 11.91 4.78 -7.89
CA PHE A 125 12.26 5.83 -6.91
C PHE A 125 13.01 7.00 -7.55
N ASN A 126 13.98 6.73 -8.42
CA ASN A 126 14.82 7.78 -9.02
C ASN A 126 14.01 8.79 -9.83
N ASP A 127 12.96 8.36 -10.53
CA ASP A 127 12.12 9.25 -11.35
C ASP A 127 11.33 10.22 -10.46
N LEU A 128 10.77 9.70 -9.36
CA LEU A 128 10.05 10.50 -8.37
C LEU A 128 10.99 11.39 -7.57
N ASP A 129 12.17 10.90 -7.21
CA ASP A 129 13.16 11.65 -6.45
C ASP A 129 13.64 12.86 -7.24
N ASN A 130 13.98 12.69 -8.52
CA ASN A 130 14.32 13.82 -9.41
C ASN A 130 13.18 14.86 -9.50
N LEU A 131 11.93 14.41 -9.65
CA LEU A 131 10.77 15.29 -9.71
C LEU A 131 10.56 16.06 -8.39
N PHE A 132 10.72 15.39 -7.26
CA PHE A 132 10.47 15.96 -5.94
C PHE A 132 11.64 16.83 -5.45
N GLN A 133 12.88 16.51 -5.80
CA GLN A 133 14.05 17.35 -5.55
C GLN A 133 13.91 18.73 -6.19
N ASN A 134 13.42 18.80 -7.43
CA ASN A 134 13.11 20.08 -8.11
C ASN A 134 12.08 20.92 -7.35
N ASN A 135 11.26 20.28 -6.52
CA ASN A 135 10.28 20.93 -5.66
C ASN A 135 10.77 21.11 -4.21
N GLY A 136 12.07 20.90 -3.93
CA GLY A 136 12.67 21.10 -2.61
C GLY A 136 12.34 20.01 -1.58
N PHE A 137 12.01 18.81 -2.05
CA PHE A 137 11.92 17.63 -1.20
C PHE A 137 13.25 16.86 -1.18
N LYS A 138 13.45 16.07 -0.14
CA LYS A 138 14.42 14.97 -0.07
C LYS A 138 13.67 13.68 0.15
N GLY A 139 14.24 12.57 -0.31
CA GLY A 139 13.65 11.25 -0.15
C GLY A 139 14.65 10.20 0.32
N VAL A 140 14.12 9.15 0.95
CA VAL A 140 14.82 7.88 1.19
C VAL A 140 13.96 6.74 0.69
N TYR A 141 14.60 5.63 0.32
CA TYR A 141 13.96 4.49 -0.31
C TYR A 141 14.50 3.18 0.22
N LYS A 142 13.60 2.22 0.40
CA LYS A 142 13.92 0.83 0.65
C LYS A 142 13.16 -0.05 -0.33
N ALA A 143 13.90 -0.61 -1.30
CA ALA A 143 13.39 -1.67 -2.16
C ALA A 143 13.02 -2.91 -1.35
N ARG A 144 11.98 -3.63 -1.80
CA ARG A 144 11.71 -4.99 -1.35
C ARG A 144 12.90 -5.91 -1.66
N THR A 145 13.04 -6.98 -0.89
CA THR A 145 14.10 -7.96 -1.16
C THR A 145 13.70 -8.92 -2.30
N GLY A 146 14.65 -9.67 -2.85
CA GLY A 146 14.41 -10.55 -4.00
C GLY A 146 14.24 -9.78 -5.30
N ASP A 147 13.43 -10.31 -6.22
CA ASP A 147 13.30 -9.80 -7.59
C ASP A 147 12.24 -8.70 -7.76
N ALA A 148 11.67 -8.21 -6.67
CA ALA A 148 10.67 -7.15 -6.72
C ALA A 148 11.32 -5.81 -7.07
N HIS A 149 10.71 -5.07 -8.00
CA HIS A 149 11.17 -3.75 -8.41
C HIS A 149 10.59 -2.60 -7.58
N ASP A 150 9.68 -2.91 -6.66
CA ASP A 150 8.98 -1.94 -5.83
C ASP A 150 9.48 -1.91 -4.39
N GLY A 151 9.12 -0.85 -3.66
CA GLY A 151 9.56 -0.64 -2.29
C GLY A 151 8.85 0.50 -1.59
N CYS A 152 9.30 0.78 -0.37
CA CYS A 152 8.81 1.88 0.45
C CYS A 152 9.69 3.12 0.23
N ALA A 153 9.08 4.28 0.01
CA ALA A 153 9.78 5.55 0.00
C ALA A 153 9.16 6.55 0.99
N LEU A 154 10.01 7.41 1.55
CA LEU A 154 9.63 8.53 2.41
C LEU A 154 10.22 9.81 1.83
N PHE A 155 9.39 10.81 1.60
CA PHE A 155 9.79 12.14 1.12
C PHE A 155 9.43 13.23 2.10
N TRP A 156 10.26 14.25 2.28
CA TRP A 156 9.97 15.40 3.15
C TRP A 156 10.51 16.71 2.57
N LYS A 157 9.91 17.85 2.93
CA LYS A 157 10.44 19.17 2.55
C LYS A 157 11.73 19.46 3.31
N ASP A 158 12.85 19.59 2.60
CA ASP A 158 14.18 19.80 3.23
C ASP A 158 14.25 21.07 4.06
N LYS A 159 13.53 22.13 3.66
CA LYS A 159 13.48 23.38 4.42
C LYS A 159 12.72 23.26 5.75
N LEU A 160 11.85 22.25 5.89
CA LEU A 160 10.95 22.11 7.03
C LEU A 160 11.35 20.98 7.97
N PHE A 161 12.02 19.94 7.47
CA PHE A 161 12.46 18.81 8.28
C PHE A 161 13.92 18.45 8.04
N THR A 162 14.54 17.94 9.11
CA THR A 162 15.83 17.28 9.05
C THR A 162 15.63 15.80 9.38
N LEU A 163 16.13 14.92 8.51
CA LEU A 163 16.26 13.50 8.82
C LEU A 163 17.40 13.31 9.83
N LEU A 164 17.07 12.78 11.01
CA LEU A 164 18.03 12.52 12.07
C LEU A 164 18.45 11.05 12.11
N HIS A 165 17.55 10.14 11.74
CA HIS A 165 17.79 8.70 11.74
C HIS A 165 16.93 8.00 10.70
N GLN A 166 17.46 6.93 10.11
CA GLN A 166 16.74 6.01 9.23
C GLN A 166 17.12 4.58 9.62
N GLU A 167 16.10 3.73 9.78
CA GLU A 167 16.23 2.29 9.90
C GLU A 167 15.28 1.60 8.92
N ASP A 168 15.75 0.53 8.27
CA ASP A 168 14.92 -0.28 7.37
C ASP A 168 14.69 -1.68 7.96
N ILE A 169 13.49 -2.22 7.77
CA ILE A 169 13.12 -3.58 8.18
C ILE A 169 13.03 -4.46 6.93
N GLU A 170 13.89 -5.47 6.87
CA GLU A 170 13.78 -6.56 5.90
C GLU A 170 13.07 -7.74 6.55
N PHE A 171 11.77 -7.89 6.28
CA PHE A 171 10.94 -8.93 6.90
C PHE A 171 11.45 -10.35 6.60
N GLN A 172 12.20 -10.52 5.51
CA GLN A 172 12.80 -11.79 5.12
C GLN A 172 13.72 -12.36 6.21
N ARG A 173 14.42 -11.48 6.94
CA ARG A 173 15.31 -11.86 8.06
C ARG A 173 14.57 -12.53 9.22
N PHE A 174 13.25 -12.39 9.26
CA PHE A 174 12.35 -12.94 10.27
C PHE A 174 11.43 -14.03 9.70
N GLY A 175 11.69 -14.50 8.47
CA GLY A 175 10.83 -15.49 7.78
C GLY A 175 9.52 -14.90 7.24
N LEU A 176 9.37 -13.57 7.25
CA LEU A 176 8.13 -12.85 6.93
C LEU A 176 8.09 -12.33 5.48
N ARG A 177 8.62 -13.13 4.53
CA ARG A 177 8.70 -12.81 3.08
C ARG A 177 9.53 -11.56 2.77
N ASN A 178 9.53 -11.15 1.51
CA ASN A 178 10.43 -10.14 0.98
C ASN A 178 9.93 -8.70 1.12
N ASN A 179 8.80 -8.50 1.80
CA ASN A 179 8.31 -7.16 2.12
C ASN A 179 9.34 -6.40 2.95
N VAL A 180 9.20 -5.08 2.95
CA VAL A 180 10.04 -4.18 3.74
C VAL A 180 9.18 -3.12 4.43
N ALA A 181 9.77 -2.49 5.44
CA ALA A 181 9.25 -1.27 6.05
C ALA A 181 10.41 -0.31 6.33
N GLN A 182 10.10 0.96 6.53
CA GLN A 182 11.06 2.00 6.89
C GLN A 182 10.61 2.68 8.17
N LEU A 183 11.56 3.07 9.00
CA LEU A 183 11.39 3.94 10.16
C LEU A 183 12.36 5.10 10.03
N CYS A 184 11.87 6.33 10.19
CA CYS A 184 12.69 7.52 10.15
C CYS A 184 12.38 8.42 11.34
N VAL A 185 13.40 9.07 11.88
CA VAL A 185 13.22 10.14 12.87
C VAL A 185 13.40 11.48 12.18
N LEU A 186 12.35 12.30 12.18
CA LEU A 186 12.36 13.63 11.60
C LEU A 186 12.29 14.69 12.71
N GLU A 187 13.05 15.76 12.55
CA GLU A 187 12.98 16.96 13.38
C GLU A 187 12.43 18.13 12.56
N ALA A 188 11.36 18.75 13.04
CA ALA A 188 10.84 19.97 12.45
C ALA A 188 11.79 21.14 12.70
N ARG A 189 12.14 21.88 11.64
CA ARG A 189 12.95 23.09 11.74
C ARG A 189 12.05 24.22 12.23
N ASN A 190 12.47 24.92 13.28
CA ASN A 190 11.82 26.15 13.70
C ASN A 190 12.21 27.27 12.72
N ASP A 191 11.24 28.00 12.19
CA ASP A 191 11.55 29.28 11.53
C ASP A 191 12.20 30.17 12.60
N LYS A 192 13.45 30.58 12.40
CA LYS A 192 13.99 31.70 13.17
C LYS A 192 13.13 32.91 12.78
N PRO A 193 12.59 33.70 13.73
CA PRO A 193 12.06 35.00 13.39
C PRO A 193 13.23 35.82 12.81
N GLU A 194 13.17 36.11 11.51
CA GLU A 194 14.03 37.14 10.93
C GLU A 194 13.60 38.48 11.54
N SER A 195 14.57 39.11 12.21
CA SER A 195 14.51 40.41 12.88
C SER A 195 13.80 40.45 14.25
N GLU A 196 14.59 40.66 15.31
CA GLU A 196 14.43 41.84 16.18
C GLU A 196 15.66 41.98 17.11
N THR A 197 16.49 42.97 16.79
CA THR A 197 17.36 43.65 17.74
C THR A 197 16.50 44.31 18.82
N SER A 198 16.42 43.73 20.02
CA SER A 198 16.52 44.44 21.30
C SER A 198 16.35 43.47 22.46
N GLY A 199 17.26 43.55 23.43
CA GLY A 199 17.24 42.71 24.61
C GLY A 199 16.06 43.01 25.53
N LEU A 200 15.44 41.96 26.05
CA LEU A 200 15.14 41.83 27.47
C LEU A 200 14.84 40.36 27.78
N THR A 201 15.56 39.83 28.77
CA THR A 201 15.46 38.49 29.33
C THR A 201 14.04 38.22 29.82
N THR A 202 13.33 37.32 29.14
CA THR A 202 12.12 36.70 29.67
C THR A 202 12.27 35.18 29.58
N VAL A 203 11.97 34.53 30.70
CA VAL A 203 12.17 33.11 31.02
C VAL A 203 11.82 32.19 29.85
N THR A 204 12.81 31.38 29.45
CA THR A 204 12.77 30.42 28.36
C THR A 204 11.63 29.41 28.53
N SER A 205 10.52 29.60 27.83
CA SER A 205 9.72 28.47 27.40
C SER A 205 10.64 27.59 26.56
N SER A 206 11.00 26.41 27.06
CA SER A 206 11.74 25.41 26.30
C SER A 206 11.11 25.27 24.92
N THR A 207 11.76 25.80 23.88
CA THR A 207 11.39 25.51 22.49
C THR A 207 11.80 24.07 22.23
N GLN A 208 11.07 23.12 22.80
CA GLN A 208 11.33 21.71 22.66
C GLN A 208 11.32 21.39 21.16
N ARG A 209 12.43 20.85 20.67
CA ARG A 209 12.56 20.50 19.26
C ARG A 209 11.52 19.43 18.96
N LYS A 210 10.66 19.71 17.99
CA LYS A 210 9.55 18.82 17.62
C LYS A 210 10.09 17.69 16.76
N ARG A 211 10.23 16.51 17.38
CA ARG A 211 10.69 15.27 16.74
C ARG A 211 9.58 14.26 16.72
N PHE A 212 9.61 13.34 15.76
CA PHE A 212 8.68 12.22 15.69
C PHE A 212 9.29 11.08 14.87
N VAL A 213 8.85 9.86 15.16
CA VAL A 213 9.10 8.68 14.34
C VAL A 213 8.03 8.62 13.26
N ILE A 214 8.44 8.33 12.02
CA ILE A 214 7.52 7.96 10.94
C ILE A 214 7.87 6.59 10.38
N GLY A 215 6.90 5.68 10.40
CA GLY A 215 6.96 4.36 9.81
C GLY A 215 6.20 4.30 8.49
N ASN A 216 6.82 3.69 7.47
CA ASN A 216 6.19 3.31 6.21
C ASN A 216 6.21 1.79 6.06
N ILE A 217 5.07 1.18 5.74
CA ILE A 217 4.98 -0.24 5.44
C ILE A 217 4.04 -0.53 4.27
N HIS A 218 4.39 -1.57 3.51
CA HIS A 218 3.43 -2.26 2.65
C HIS A 218 3.40 -3.74 3.03
N VAL A 219 2.35 -4.11 3.76
CA VAL A 219 2.10 -5.46 4.28
C VAL A 219 1.77 -6.44 3.15
N LEU A 220 2.14 -7.71 3.31
CA LEU A 220 1.87 -8.77 2.34
C LEU A 220 0.43 -8.75 1.81
N PHE A 221 0.27 -8.74 0.48
CA PHE A 221 -1.04 -8.74 -0.18
C PHE A 221 -1.87 -10.02 0.09
N ASN A 222 -1.24 -11.20 0.05
CA ASN A 222 -1.95 -12.49 0.07
C ASN A 222 -2.94 -12.59 1.25
N PRO A 223 -4.26 -12.61 1.00
CA PRO A 223 -5.27 -12.54 2.06
C PRO A 223 -5.24 -13.77 2.96
N ASN A 224 -4.81 -14.91 2.41
CA ASN A 224 -4.72 -16.18 3.12
C ASN A 224 -3.50 -16.29 4.04
N ARG A 225 -2.67 -15.25 4.22
CA ARG A 225 -1.42 -15.32 5.02
C ARG A 225 -1.42 -14.35 6.20
N GLY A 226 -2.49 -14.39 6.99
CA GLY A 226 -2.63 -13.58 8.20
C GLY A 226 -1.49 -13.77 9.21
N ASP A 227 -0.88 -14.95 9.23
CA ASP A 227 0.33 -15.28 10.00
C ASP A 227 1.50 -14.35 9.66
N ILE A 228 1.79 -14.16 8.36
CA ILE A 228 2.86 -13.26 7.92
C ILE A 228 2.45 -11.81 8.12
N LYS A 229 1.22 -11.43 7.75
CA LYS A 229 0.76 -10.04 7.84
C LYS A 229 0.84 -9.52 9.28
N LEU A 230 0.34 -10.30 10.24
CA LEU A 230 0.39 -9.95 11.65
C LEU A 230 1.84 -9.88 12.16
N GLY A 231 2.70 -10.82 11.76
CA GLY A 231 4.12 -10.79 12.12
C GLY A 231 4.84 -9.53 11.60
N GLN A 232 4.53 -9.10 10.37
CA GLN A 232 5.10 -7.87 9.78
C GLN A 232 4.67 -6.62 10.56
N VAL A 233 3.36 -6.49 10.82
CA VAL A 233 2.79 -5.38 11.59
C VAL A 233 3.37 -5.35 13.01
N ARG A 234 3.35 -6.48 13.74
CA ARG A 234 3.89 -6.59 15.09
C ARG A 234 5.36 -6.15 15.17
N LEU A 235 6.19 -6.61 14.23
CA LEU A 235 7.61 -6.27 14.22
C LEU A 235 7.87 -4.78 13.95
N LEU A 236 7.09 -4.17 13.03
CA LEU A 236 7.15 -2.73 12.80
C LEU A 236 6.80 -1.94 14.07
N LEU A 237 5.70 -2.30 14.73
CA LEU A 237 5.22 -1.60 15.93
C LEU A 237 6.23 -1.72 17.08
N ASP A 238 6.82 -2.89 17.30
CA ASP A 238 7.85 -3.10 18.33
C ASP A 238 9.10 -2.24 18.07
N LYS A 239 9.58 -2.21 16.82
CA LYS A 239 10.73 -1.38 16.44
C LYS A 239 10.43 0.11 16.51
N ALA A 240 9.25 0.54 16.06
CA ALA A 240 8.82 1.93 16.15
C ALA A 240 8.71 2.41 17.61
N TYR A 241 8.20 1.55 18.51
CA TYR A 241 8.17 1.83 19.94
C TYR A 241 9.57 1.99 20.53
N LYS A 242 10.47 1.03 20.28
CA LYS A 242 11.85 1.11 20.76
C LYS A 242 12.56 2.36 20.27
N LEU A 243 12.40 2.69 18.98
CA LEU A 243 12.97 3.89 18.40
C LEU A 243 12.38 5.17 19.01
N SER A 244 11.07 5.18 19.30
CA SER A 244 10.45 6.29 20.05
C SER A 244 11.11 6.49 21.41
N GLU A 245 11.26 5.41 22.19
CA GLU A 245 11.86 5.44 23.53
C GLU A 245 13.33 5.87 23.52
N GLU A 246 14.13 5.36 22.58
CA GLU A 246 15.53 5.75 22.38
C GLU A 246 15.71 7.24 22.12
N TRP A 247 14.71 7.87 21.51
CA TRP A 247 14.70 9.30 21.18
C TRP A 247 13.96 10.16 22.20
N GLY A 248 13.65 9.60 23.38
CA GLY A 248 13.00 10.30 24.50
C GLY A 248 11.48 10.31 24.40
N SER A 249 10.89 9.15 24.07
CA SER A 249 9.44 8.93 23.95
C SER A 249 8.78 9.92 22.98
N ILE A 250 9.37 10.08 21.80
CA ILE A 250 8.86 11.00 20.78
C ILE A 250 7.62 10.42 20.07
N PRO A 251 6.67 11.26 19.61
CA PRO A 251 5.47 10.79 18.93
C PRO A 251 5.75 9.89 17.74
N VAL A 252 4.85 8.95 17.46
CA VAL A 252 4.97 7.96 16.38
C VAL A 252 3.84 8.10 15.38
N ILE A 253 4.17 8.06 14.10
CA ILE A 253 3.23 7.97 12.98
C ILE A 253 3.53 6.68 12.23
N ILE A 254 2.54 5.82 12.00
CA ILE A 254 2.68 4.62 11.16
C ILE A 254 1.72 4.74 9.99
N ALA A 255 2.25 4.64 8.78
CA ALA A 255 1.51 4.92 7.56
C ALA A 255 1.79 3.84 6.51
N GLY A 256 0.80 3.56 5.66
CA GLY A 256 0.98 2.72 4.48
C GLY A 256 -0.18 1.75 4.22
N ASP A 257 0.08 0.82 3.31
CA ASP A 257 -0.87 -0.21 2.87
C ASP A 257 -0.76 -1.43 3.79
N LEU A 258 -1.76 -1.61 4.66
CA LEU A 258 -1.84 -2.75 5.57
C LEU A 258 -2.45 -3.99 4.92
N ASN A 259 -3.01 -3.87 3.71
CA ASN A 259 -3.78 -4.92 3.04
C ASN A 259 -4.78 -5.60 4.00
N SER A 260 -5.43 -4.80 4.85
CA SER A 260 -6.31 -5.25 5.94
C SER A 260 -7.47 -4.27 6.10
N LEU A 261 -8.70 -4.77 6.23
CA LEU A 261 -9.91 -3.96 6.34
C LEU A 261 -10.10 -3.40 7.77
N PRO A 262 -10.92 -2.36 7.96
CA PRO A 262 -11.19 -1.80 9.29
C PRO A 262 -11.83 -2.79 10.27
N GLN A 263 -12.57 -3.79 9.77
CA GLN A 263 -13.21 -4.83 10.58
C GLN A 263 -12.28 -6.02 10.89
N SER A 264 -11.00 -5.94 10.51
CA SER A 264 -10.05 -7.04 10.59
C SER A 264 -9.38 -7.16 11.95
N ALA A 265 -8.92 -8.37 12.30
CA ALA A 265 -8.14 -8.63 13.51
C ALA A 265 -6.83 -7.84 13.56
N ILE A 266 -6.24 -7.57 12.39
CA ILE A 266 -5.03 -6.74 12.27
C ILE A 266 -5.34 -5.29 12.64
N TYR A 267 -6.45 -4.72 12.16
CA TYR A 267 -6.88 -3.38 12.55
C TYR A 267 -7.17 -3.32 14.06
N GLU A 268 -7.88 -4.30 14.61
CA GLU A 268 -8.13 -4.43 16.05
C GLU A 268 -6.84 -4.45 16.87
N PHE A 269 -5.81 -5.16 16.39
CA PHE A 269 -4.51 -5.19 17.07
C PHE A 269 -3.89 -3.79 17.17
N LEU A 270 -3.85 -3.04 16.06
CA LEU A 270 -3.32 -1.66 16.06
C LEU A 270 -4.13 -0.73 16.99
N ALA A 271 -5.46 -0.83 16.95
CA ALA A 271 -6.35 0.08 17.67
C ALA A 271 -6.43 -0.22 19.18
N SER A 272 -6.50 -1.49 19.56
CA SER A 272 -6.67 -1.90 20.97
C SER A 272 -5.35 -2.19 21.69
N SER A 273 -4.24 -2.20 20.95
CA SER A 273 -2.91 -2.61 21.40
C SER A 273 -2.80 -4.08 21.84
N LYS A 274 -3.86 -4.88 21.71
CA LYS A 274 -3.90 -6.28 22.16
C LYS A 274 -4.61 -7.15 21.14
N LEU A 275 -4.23 -8.42 21.06
CA LEU A 275 -4.94 -9.39 20.24
C LEU A 275 -4.71 -10.80 20.75
N ASP A 276 -5.78 -11.56 20.96
CA ASP A 276 -5.67 -13.01 21.14
C ASP A 276 -5.81 -13.69 19.77
N ILE A 277 -4.69 -14.14 19.21
CA ILE A 277 -4.61 -14.72 17.86
C ILE A 277 -5.54 -15.93 17.71
N GLN A 278 -5.74 -16.70 18.79
CA GLN A 278 -6.53 -17.93 18.73
C GLN A 278 -8.02 -17.69 18.54
N LEU A 279 -8.50 -16.47 18.79
CA LEU A 279 -9.90 -16.10 18.55
C LEU A 279 -10.20 -15.87 17.06
N HIS A 280 -9.17 -15.85 16.20
CA HIS A 280 -9.31 -15.52 14.79
C HIS A 280 -8.81 -16.64 13.87
N ASN A 281 -9.44 -16.77 12.71
CA ASN A 281 -8.97 -17.65 11.66
C ASN A 281 -7.79 -17.00 10.92
N ARG A 282 -6.67 -17.71 10.83
CA ARG A 282 -5.45 -17.28 10.11
C ARG A 282 -5.70 -16.74 8.70
N LYS A 283 -6.64 -17.33 7.94
CA LYS A 283 -6.96 -16.90 6.57
C LYS A 283 -7.83 -15.64 6.51
N ASN A 284 -8.45 -15.25 7.63
CA ASN A 284 -9.36 -14.11 7.68
C ASN A 284 -8.84 -12.95 8.54
N MET A 285 -7.58 -12.99 8.98
CA MET A 285 -6.98 -11.95 9.84
C MET A 285 -7.04 -10.54 9.23
N SER A 286 -7.06 -10.43 7.91
CA SER A 286 -7.13 -9.17 7.16
C SER A 286 -8.54 -8.76 6.73
N GLY A 287 -9.55 -9.63 6.90
CA GLY A 287 -10.93 -9.42 6.42
C GLY A 287 -11.11 -9.46 4.89
N GLN A 288 -10.04 -9.54 4.09
CA GLN A 288 -10.10 -9.41 2.63
C GLN A 288 -10.90 -10.51 1.91
N LEU A 289 -11.12 -11.68 2.53
CA LEU A 289 -11.81 -12.80 1.90
C LEU A 289 -13.34 -12.66 1.92
N GLU A 290 -13.91 -12.02 2.94
CA GLU A 290 -15.36 -11.90 3.11
C GLU A 290 -16.00 -11.09 1.95
N ILE A 291 -15.28 -10.09 1.45
CA ILE A 291 -15.68 -9.29 0.29
C ILE A 291 -15.64 -10.12 -1.01
N GLN A 292 -14.69 -11.06 -1.15
CA GLN A 292 -14.54 -11.85 -2.37
C GLN A 292 -15.72 -12.83 -2.57
N SER A 293 -16.32 -13.34 -1.48
CA SER A 293 -17.50 -14.22 -1.54
C SER A 293 -18.76 -13.53 -2.07
N ASN A 294 -18.95 -12.24 -1.76
CA ASN A 294 -20.13 -11.48 -2.21
C ASN A 294 -20.00 -10.93 -3.63
N SER A 295 -18.83 -11.07 -4.26
CA SER A 295 -18.58 -10.58 -5.63
C SER A 295 -19.32 -11.34 -6.74
N ARG A 296 -20.09 -12.41 -6.42
CA ARG A 296 -20.83 -13.17 -7.45
C ARG A 296 -22.24 -12.65 -7.78
N VAL A 297 -22.86 -11.79 -6.97
CA VAL A 297 -24.12 -11.11 -7.35
C VAL A 297 -24.28 -9.81 -6.53
N PHE A 298 -23.69 -8.70 -6.96
CA PHE A 298 -24.14 -7.37 -6.49
C PHE A 298 -25.30 -6.90 -7.38
N ARG A 299 -26.44 -7.57 -7.24
CA ARG A 299 -27.71 -7.11 -7.82
C ARG A 299 -28.27 -6.03 -6.88
N SER A 300 -28.66 -4.92 -7.48
CA SER A 300 -29.39 -3.82 -6.86
C SER A 300 -30.51 -4.32 -5.93
N GLN A 301 -30.43 -3.98 -4.65
CA GLN A 301 -31.59 -3.57 -3.87
C GLN A 301 -31.14 -2.92 -2.56
N ILE A 302 -31.55 -1.66 -2.42
CA ILE A 302 -31.65 -0.94 -1.16
C ILE A 302 -32.61 -1.75 -0.28
N GLY A 303 -32.17 -2.09 0.93
CA GLY A 303 -32.96 -2.79 1.92
C GLY A 303 -32.22 -2.80 3.24
N TYR A 304 -32.72 -1.99 4.17
CA TYR A 304 -32.38 -1.96 5.59
C TYR A 304 -32.37 -3.37 6.20
N GLU A 305 -31.63 -3.51 7.30
CA GLU A 305 -31.53 -4.67 8.20
C GLU A 305 -30.53 -5.76 7.81
N ALA A 306 -29.27 -5.54 8.18
CA ALA A 306 -28.42 -6.62 8.68
C ALA A 306 -28.05 -6.28 10.12
N SER A 307 -29.00 -6.55 11.01
CA SER A 307 -28.78 -6.63 12.44
C SER A 307 -27.53 -7.44 12.74
N ILE A 308 -26.69 -6.87 13.61
CA ILE A 308 -25.56 -7.47 14.31
C ILE A 308 -25.98 -8.85 14.83
N SER A 309 -25.63 -9.90 14.11
CA SER A 309 -25.55 -11.25 14.64
C SER A 309 -24.16 -11.78 14.33
N ILE A 310 -23.18 -11.30 15.11
CA ILE A 310 -21.93 -12.03 15.30
C ILE A 310 -22.33 -13.34 15.98
N SER A 311 -22.62 -14.34 15.17
CA SER A 311 -22.76 -15.71 15.64
C SER A 311 -21.41 -16.09 16.25
N ARG A 312 -21.33 -16.04 17.58
CA ARG A 312 -20.30 -16.68 18.42
C ARG A 312 -20.39 -18.21 18.30
N SER A 313 -20.46 -18.74 17.08
CA SER A 313 -20.60 -20.16 16.83
C SER A 313 -19.25 -20.76 16.48
N ARG A 314 -18.75 -21.53 17.45
CA ARG A 314 -17.62 -22.48 17.40
C ARG A 314 -16.25 -21.81 17.43
N GLN A 315 -15.62 -21.93 18.61
CA GLN A 315 -14.17 -21.85 18.81
C GLN A 315 -13.46 -22.47 17.59
N PHE A 316 -12.83 -21.64 16.75
CA PHE A 316 -12.02 -22.10 15.62
C PHE A 316 -10.71 -22.67 16.15
N LEU A 317 -10.78 -23.81 16.84
CA LEU A 317 -9.65 -24.43 17.51
C LEU A 317 -8.55 -24.92 16.56
N HIS A 318 -8.71 -24.89 15.22
CA HIS A 318 -7.77 -25.54 14.29
C HIS A 318 -7.33 -24.65 13.10
N GLY A 319 -7.26 -23.32 13.29
CA GLY A 319 -6.87 -22.39 12.22
C GLY A 319 -5.36 -22.19 12.00
N TRP A 320 -4.53 -22.62 12.96
CA TRP A 320 -3.11 -22.28 13.02
C TRP A 320 -2.25 -23.50 13.32
N THR A 321 -1.12 -23.65 12.62
CA THR A 321 -0.03 -24.53 13.06
C THR A 321 0.83 -23.83 14.12
N MET A 322 1.61 -24.59 14.89
CA MET A 322 2.57 -24.00 15.85
C MET A 322 3.60 -23.11 15.16
N GLU A 323 4.06 -23.48 13.96
CA GLU A 323 4.97 -22.66 13.17
C GLU A 323 4.32 -21.32 12.75
N GLU A 324 3.06 -21.35 12.34
CA GLU A 324 2.32 -20.14 11.96
C GLU A 324 2.06 -19.22 13.16
N LEU A 325 1.74 -19.79 14.34
CA LEU A 325 1.61 -19.02 15.59
C LEU A 325 2.94 -18.37 15.97
N ASN A 326 4.04 -19.14 15.98
CA ASN A 326 5.35 -18.65 16.33
C ASN A 326 5.83 -17.57 15.36
N LEU A 327 5.52 -17.71 14.06
CA LEU A 327 5.85 -16.73 13.03
C LEU A 327 5.09 -15.40 13.24
N ALA A 328 3.79 -15.48 13.55
CA ALA A 328 2.97 -14.30 13.80
C ALA A 328 3.35 -13.61 15.12
N ALA A 329 3.47 -14.39 16.20
CA ALA A 329 3.74 -13.89 17.54
C ALA A 329 5.20 -13.50 17.77
N GLY A 330 6.13 -14.09 17.03
CA GLY A 330 7.57 -13.91 17.20
C GLY A 330 8.17 -14.65 18.39
N ALA A 331 7.38 -15.47 19.10
CA ALA A 331 7.82 -16.23 20.26
C ALA A 331 7.02 -17.53 20.42
N ILE A 332 7.66 -18.56 20.98
CA ILE A 332 7.05 -19.88 21.16
C ILE A 332 5.98 -19.82 22.24
N GLY A 333 4.80 -20.34 21.95
CA GLY A 333 3.70 -20.48 22.91
C GLY A 333 2.97 -19.18 23.25
N VAL A 334 3.27 -18.08 22.55
CA VAL A 334 2.57 -16.80 22.74
C VAL A 334 1.37 -16.72 21.80
N THR A 335 0.20 -16.48 22.38
CA THR A 335 -1.07 -16.32 21.65
C THR A 335 -1.70 -14.94 21.86
N ASN A 336 -1.43 -14.33 23.01
CA ASN A 336 -1.85 -12.98 23.35
C ASN A 336 -0.73 -12.01 22.98
N LEU A 337 -0.95 -11.21 21.95
CA LEU A 337 -0.04 -10.16 21.53
C LEU A 337 -0.38 -8.85 22.20
N GLN A 338 0.65 -8.05 22.43
CA GLN A 338 0.53 -6.67 22.90
C GLN A 338 1.59 -5.80 22.22
N HIS A 339 1.23 -4.55 21.93
CA HIS A 339 2.18 -3.48 21.65
C HIS A 339 1.95 -2.28 22.58
N HIS A 340 2.88 -1.34 22.57
CA HIS A 340 2.91 -0.22 23.53
C HIS A 340 2.63 1.15 22.87
N LEU A 341 2.52 1.20 21.54
CA LEU A 341 2.08 2.38 20.82
C LEU A 341 0.56 2.48 20.95
N ASN A 342 0.04 3.34 21.83
CA ASN A 342 -1.41 3.58 21.94
C ASN A 342 -1.89 4.35 20.69
N LEU A 343 -2.13 3.64 19.60
CA LEU A 343 -2.36 4.22 18.27
C LEU A 343 -3.83 4.50 18.01
N ARG A 344 -4.08 5.57 17.26
CA ARG A 344 -5.39 5.91 16.71
C ARG A 344 -5.27 6.17 15.22
N SER A 345 -6.29 5.78 14.46
CA SER A 345 -6.36 6.13 13.04
C SER A 345 -6.75 7.60 12.90
N ALA A 346 -6.01 8.32 12.08
CA ALA A 346 -6.23 9.73 11.81
C ALA A 346 -7.59 10.00 11.15
N TYR A 347 -8.08 9.05 10.33
CA TYR A 347 -9.34 9.19 9.60
C TYR A 347 -10.53 8.93 10.50
N SER A 348 -10.50 7.84 11.28
CA SER A 348 -11.50 7.57 12.32
C SER A 348 -11.59 8.70 13.36
N GLY A 349 -10.47 9.37 13.68
CA GLY A 349 -10.40 10.46 14.65
C GLY A 349 -10.96 11.81 14.17
N VAL A 350 -11.24 11.99 12.87
CA VAL A 350 -11.75 13.26 12.31
C VAL A 350 -13.16 13.05 11.76
N PRO A 351 -14.13 13.92 12.10
CA PRO A 351 -15.48 13.83 11.54
C PRO A 351 -15.46 13.91 10.01
N GLY A 352 -16.15 12.98 9.34
CA GLY A 352 -16.28 12.93 7.90
C GLY A 352 -17.72 12.74 7.43
N ASN A 353 -17.91 12.61 6.11
CA ASN A 353 -19.23 12.53 5.51
C ASN A 353 -19.70 11.06 5.38
N HIS A 354 -20.99 10.81 5.59
CA HIS A 354 -21.57 9.45 5.42
C HIS A 354 -21.44 8.88 4.00
N GLY A 355 -21.21 9.72 2.98
CA GLY A 355 -20.97 9.26 1.60
C GLY A 355 -19.54 8.78 1.32
N THR A 356 -18.61 9.06 2.23
CA THR A 356 -17.16 8.78 2.11
C THR A 356 -16.61 7.97 3.27
N ARG A 357 -17.31 7.92 4.41
CA ARG A 357 -16.92 7.22 5.64
C ARG A 357 -17.84 6.05 5.98
N ASP A 358 -17.29 5.04 6.64
CA ASP A 358 -18.02 3.95 7.27
C ASP A 358 -18.47 4.30 8.71
N ASP A 359 -19.11 3.35 9.40
CA ASP A 359 -19.68 3.56 10.74
C ASP A 359 -18.64 3.80 11.84
N ILE A 360 -17.35 3.48 11.58
CA ILE A 360 -16.25 3.71 12.52
C ILE A 360 -15.38 4.91 12.11
N GLY A 361 -15.80 5.66 11.08
CA GLY A 361 -15.14 6.87 10.61
C GLY A 361 -13.98 6.63 9.63
N GLU A 362 -13.74 5.40 9.20
CA GLU A 362 -12.75 5.11 8.16
C GLU A 362 -13.30 5.42 6.77
N PRO A 363 -12.47 5.69 5.74
CA PRO A 363 -12.93 5.75 4.37
C PRO A 363 -13.74 4.51 3.98
N LEU A 364 -14.73 4.65 3.09
CA LEU A 364 -15.43 3.50 2.50
C LEU A 364 -14.53 2.71 1.55
N ALA A 365 -13.61 3.39 0.87
CA ALA A 365 -12.60 2.77 0.03
C ALA A 365 -11.35 3.65 -0.07
N THR A 366 -10.19 3.00 0.01
CA THR A 366 -8.88 3.58 -0.34
C THR A 366 -8.29 2.88 -1.56
N SER A 367 -8.78 1.69 -1.92
CA SER A 367 -8.44 0.98 -3.15
C SER A 367 -9.71 0.50 -3.84
N TYR A 368 -9.75 0.61 -5.18
CA TYR A 368 -10.85 0.11 -5.98
C TYR A 368 -10.40 -0.43 -7.34
N HIS A 369 -10.55 -1.72 -7.56
CA HIS A 369 -10.30 -2.36 -8.85
C HIS A 369 -11.28 -3.53 -9.08
N SER A 370 -11.14 -4.25 -10.19
CA SER A 370 -12.12 -5.26 -10.64
C SER A 370 -12.37 -6.44 -9.70
N LYS A 371 -11.59 -6.58 -8.61
CA LYS A 371 -11.68 -7.70 -7.65
C LYS A 371 -11.83 -7.26 -6.21
N PHE A 372 -11.69 -5.96 -5.92
CA PHE A 372 -11.65 -5.45 -4.57
C PHE A 372 -12.08 -3.98 -4.53
N MET A 373 -12.85 -3.63 -3.52
CA MET A 373 -13.15 -2.25 -3.15
C MET A 373 -13.20 -2.20 -1.63
N GLY A 374 -12.40 -1.34 -1.03
CA GLY A 374 -12.35 -1.22 0.42
C GLY A 374 -11.15 -0.42 0.90
N THR A 375 -11.05 -0.28 2.22
CA THR A 375 -10.01 0.49 2.89
C THR A 375 -8.89 -0.43 3.35
N VAL A 376 -7.69 -0.14 2.89
CA VAL A 376 -6.46 -0.89 3.21
C VAL A 376 -5.27 0.01 3.52
N ASP A 377 -5.38 1.31 3.22
CA ASP A 377 -4.38 2.32 3.49
C ASP A 377 -4.76 3.08 4.77
N TYR A 378 -3.78 3.36 5.64
CA TYR A 378 -4.05 4.03 6.92
C TYR A 378 -2.94 5.01 7.30
N ILE A 379 -3.31 5.98 8.14
CA ILE A 379 -2.39 6.85 8.88
C ILE A 379 -2.72 6.69 10.36
N TRP A 380 -1.88 5.98 11.08
CA TRP A 380 -1.95 5.81 12.53
C TRP A 380 -1.03 6.79 13.21
N HIS A 381 -1.43 7.29 14.37
CA HIS A 381 -0.60 8.18 15.18
C HIS A 381 -0.74 7.85 16.67
N SER A 382 0.30 8.16 17.44
CA SER A 382 0.27 8.13 18.90
C SER A 382 -0.47 9.36 19.47
N GLU A 383 -0.80 9.34 20.76
CA GLU A 383 -1.68 10.33 21.41
C GLU A 383 -1.10 11.74 21.49
N GLU A 384 0.22 11.88 21.39
CA GLU A 384 0.92 13.15 21.38
C GLU A 384 0.73 13.93 20.06
N LEU A 385 0.07 13.32 19.08
CA LEU A 385 -0.35 13.95 17.82
C LEU A 385 -1.86 13.98 17.73
N THR A 386 -2.41 15.11 17.28
CA THR A 386 -3.84 15.32 17.08
C THR A 386 -4.13 15.58 15.60
N PRO A 387 -4.99 14.78 14.95
CA PRO A 387 -5.42 15.04 13.58
C PRO A 387 -6.36 16.25 13.57
N VAL A 388 -5.98 17.29 12.84
CA VAL A 388 -6.71 18.55 12.70
C VAL A 388 -7.75 18.44 11.60
N ARG A 389 -7.39 17.82 10.48
CA ARG A 389 -8.27 17.56 9.34
C ARG A 389 -7.68 16.49 8.44
N VAL A 390 -8.54 15.87 7.63
CA VAL A 390 -8.15 14.91 6.60
C VAL A 390 -8.70 15.34 5.25
N LEU A 391 -8.08 14.88 4.17
CA LEU A 391 -8.67 14.97 2.84
C LEU A 391 -9.71 13.84 2.72
N GLU A 392 -10.96 14.20 2.42
CA GLU A 392 -11.99 13.21 2.15
C GLU A 392 -11.64 12.39 0.89
N THR A 393 -11.90 11.09 0.94
CA THR A 393 -11.82 10.24 -0.24
C THR A 393 -12.99 10.52 -1.17
N LEU A 394 -12.94 9.95 -2.38
CA LEU A 394 -14.06 10.09 -3.31
C LEU A 394 -15.32 9.40 -2.77
N PRO A 395 -16.50 10.04 -2.87
CA PRO A 395 -17.77 9.40 -2.56
C PRO A 395 -17.94 8.06 -3.27
N ILE A 396 -18.55 7.09 -2.59
CA ILE A 396 -18.62 5.71 -3.08
C ILE A 396 -19.39 5.57 -4.40
N ASP A 397 -20.39 6.42 -4.62
CA ASP A 397 -21.17 6.46 -5.86
C ASP A 397 -20.35 7.01 -7.03
N ILE A 398 -19.49 8.00 -6.78
CA ILE A 398 -18.54 8.53 -7.77
C ILE A 398 -17.49 7.47 -8.10
N LEU A 399 -16.90 6.80 -7.10
CA LEU A 399 -15.95 5.72 -7.32
C LEU A 399 -16.54 4.61 -8.18
N ARG A 400 -17.75 4.15 -7.86
CA ARG A 400 -18.42 3.10 -8.67
C ARG A 400 -18.66 3.53 -10.12
N ARG A 401 -18.90 4.82 -10.39
CA ARG A 401 -19.09 5.34 -11.76
C ARG A 401 -17.79 5.33 -12.57
N THR A 402 -16.61 5.34 -11.94
CA THR A 402 -15.34 5.22 -12.68
C THR A 402 -15.13 3.82 -13.27
N GLY A 403 -15.86 2.82 -12.78
CA GLY A 403 -15.71 1.41 -13.20
C GLY A 403 -14.47 0.71 -12.64
N GLY A 404 -13.74 1.37 -11.74
CA GLY A 404 -12.47 0.90 -11.18
C GLY A 404 -11.37 1.95 -11.29
N LEU A 405 -10.27 1.69 -10.60
CA LEU A 405 -9.02 2.41 -10.67
C LEU A 405 -7.88 1.43 -11.05
N PRO A 406 -6.79 1.90 -11.70
CA PRO A 406 -6.61 3.24 -12.26
C PRO A 406 -7.58 3.53 -13.42
N SER A 407 -7.72 4.80 -13.78
CA SER A 407 -8.52 5.28 -14.91
C SER A 407 -7.78 6.39 -15.67
N GLU A 408 -8.36 6.93 -16.74
CA GLU A 408 -7.77 8.05 -17.48
C GLU A 408 -7.47 9.26 -16.58
N GLN A 409 -8.29 9.50 -15.56
CA GLN A 409 -8.13 10.60 -14.62
C GLN A 409 -7.25 10.24 -13.40
N TRP A 410 -7.06 8.95 -13.12
CA TRP A 410 -6.46 8.47 -11.87
C TRP A 410 -5.37 7.45 -12.14
N GLY A 411 -4.11 7.81 -11.88
CA GLY A 411 -2.94 7.00 -12.21
C GLY A 411 -2.66 5.79 -11.31
N SER A 412 -3.39 5.64 -10.20
CA SER A 412 -3.26 4.52 -9.25
C SER A 412 -4.61 3.87 -9.00
N ASP A 413 -4.58 2.58 -8.66
CA ASP A 413 -5.70 1.81 -8.09
C ASP A 413 -6.04 2.18 -6.64
N HIS A 414 -5.18 2.96 -5.99
CA HIS A 414 -5.38 3.52 -4.66
C HIS A 414 -5.64 5.02 -4.71
N LEU A 415 -6.37 5.52 -3.72
CA LEU A 415 -6.56 6.93 -3.43
C LEU A 415 -5.52 7.40 -2.43
N ALA A 416 -4.95 8.58 -2.68
CA ALA A 416 -4.05 9.22 -1.73
C ALA A 416 -4.81 9.59 -0.44
N LEU A 417 -4.33 9.16 0.73
CA LEU A 417 -4.80 9.74 1.98
C LEU A 417 -3.95 10.95 2.35
N VAL A 418 -4.63 11.99 2.83
CA VAL A 418 -3.98 13.18 3.39
C VAL A 418 -4.50 13.49 4.78
N CYS A 419 -3.61 13.79 5.72
CA CYS A 419 -3.97 14.22 7.07
C CYS A 419 -3.09 15.39 7.49
N GLU A 420 -3.69 16.43 8.10
CA GLU A 420 -2.97 17.45 8.86
C GLU A 420 -2.92 17.05 10.34
N LEU A 421 -1.72 16.82 10.89
CA LEU A 421 -1.53 16.57 12.33
C LEU A 421 -0.87 17.77 13.01
N ALA A 422 -1.23 17.98 14.27
CA ALA A 422 -0.60 18.92 15.18
C ALA A 422 0.00 18.17 16.38
N PHE A 423 1.08 18.71 16.95
CA PHE A 423 1.57 18.23 18.25
C PHE A 423 0.57 18.65 19.33
N ALA A 424 0.18 17.72 20.19
CA ALA A 424 -0.64 18.02 21.35
C ALA A 424 0.10 19.03 22.24
N ASN A 425 -0.61 20.05 22.71
CA ASN A 425 -0.07 20.94 23.73
C ASN A 425 -0.10 20.18 25.05
N ASN A 426 1.06 19.94 25.67
CA ASN A 426 1.15 19.48 27.06
C ASN A 426 0.70 20.62 28.01
N GLY A 427 -0.56 21.04 27.88
CA GLY A 427 -1.23 21.82 28.91
C GLY A 427 -1.64 20.83 29.99
N THR A 428 -0.91 20.84 31.10
CA THR A 428 -1.37 20.27 32.36
C THR A 428 -2.82 20.68 32.58
N VAL A 429 -3.74 19.73 32.44
CA VAL A 429 -5.05 19.83 33.09
C VAL A 429 -4.74 19.60 34.56
N SER A 430 -4.47 20.71 35.25
CA SER A 430 -4.32 20.80 36.71
C SER A 430 -5.56 20.33 37.43
#